data_AF-A0AAY5KIY2-F1
#
_entry.id   AF-A0AAY5KIY2-F1
#
_cell.length_a   1.000
_cell.length_b   1.000
_cell.length_c   1.000
_cell.angle_alpha   90.00
_cell.angle_beta   90.00
_cell.angle_gamma   90.00
#
_symmetry.space_group_name_H-M   'P 1'
#
loop_
_entity.id
_entity.type
_entity.pdbx_description
1 polymer ?
#
loop_
_entity_poly.entity_id
_entity_poly.type
_entity_poly.pdbx_seq_one_letter_code
_entity_poly.pdbx_strand_id
1 'polypeptide(L)'
;MTPATVTEGQNVTLTCITSCPLTDNPTYIWYKNRQRLNNRNTSSNIQILKLVSSEDRGRYSCAVEGHEDFSSPEHTVNVQYGPKNTAVSVSPSGEIMEGSSLTLFCTSDANPPVDKYTWYKKTVTSPKASGQRYSITNIRSEDSGEYYCEAENGRGSMNSTALMITVAGEKILFITASVGITVVVLLIILCLSGFIWFRKRSSKSTSETKDKADDGLKDSMYVNLSSRIMRSSTAQTKTTDTVDDGHGDSNPIYNNL
;
A
#
# COMPACT_ATOMS: atom_id res chain seq x y z
N MET A 1 50.89 -7.90 7.37
CA MET A 1 49.66 -8.19 8.15
C MET A 1 48.80 -9.15 7.34
N THR A 2 48.04 -10.07 7.94
CA THR A 2 47.09 -10.93 7.22
C THR A 2 45.75 -10.19 7.04
N PRO A 3 45.36 -9.78 5.83
CA PRO A 3 44.06 -9.13 5.62
C PRO A 3 42.96 -10.19 5.65
N ALA A 4 42.13 -10.13 6.69
CA ALA A 4 40.97 -11.00 6.86
C ALA A 4 39.71 -10.25 6.43
N THR A 5 38.88 -10.93 5.67
CA THR A 5 37.45 -10.66 5.70
C THR A 5 36.97 -11.09 7.08
N VAL A 6 36.34 -10.17 7.82
CA VAL A 6 35.94 -10.39 9.22
C VAL A 6 34.44 -10.15 9.35
N THR A 7 33.75 -10.92 10.17
CA THR A 7 32.34 -10.71 10.46
C THR A 7 32.15 -9.69 11.59
N GLU A 8 31.16 -8.82 11.46
CA GLU A 8 30.76 -7.86 12.50
C GLU A 8 30.60 -8.54 13.87
N GLY A 9 31.07 -7.87 14.92
CA GLY A 9 31.11 -8.37 16.30
C GLY A 9 32.33 -9.24 16.64
N GLN A 10 33.16 -9.63 15.67
CA GLN A 10 34.42 -10.33 15.96
C GLN A 10 35.51 -9.37 16.46
N ASN A 11 36.55 -9.93 17.08
CA ASN A 11 37.75 -9.19 17.46
C ASN A 11 38.84 -9.38 16.41
N VAL A 12 39.52 -8.30 16.05
CA VAL A 12 40.64 -8.32 15.11
C VAL A 12 41.88 -7.77 15.79
N THR A 13 42.99 -8.48 15.64
CA THR A 13 44.30 -8.03 16.11
C THR A 13 45.16 -7.70 14.90
N LEU A 14 45.53 -6.43 14.79
CA LEU A 14 46.50 -5.95 13.82
C LEU A 14 47.86 -5.87 14.52
N THR A 15 48.88 -6.43 13.89
CA THR A 15 50.25 -6.40 14.42
C THR A 15 51.16 -5.67 13.44
N CYS A 16 51.84 -4.64 13.94
CA CYS A 16 52.89 -3.95 13.24
C CYS A 16 54.18 -4.75 13.38
N ILE A 17 54.80 -5.06 12.25
CA ILE A 17 56.04 -5.85 12.18
C ILE A 17 57.08 -4.99 11.47
N THR A 18 58.22 -4.79 12.12
CA THR A 18 59.39 -4.10 11.57
C THR A 18 60.46 -5.12 11.20
N SER A 19 61.23 -4.83 10.15
CA SER A 19 62.45 -5.57 9.80
C SER A 19 63.71 -4.95 10.41
N CYS A 20 63.61 -3.74 10.95
CA CYS A 20 64.75 -3.03 11.54
C CYS A 20 64.89 -3.39 13.03
N PRO A 21 66.12 -3.55 13.54
CA PRO A 21 66.35 -3.64 14.98
C PRO A 21 65.98 -2.29 15.62
N LEU A 22 65.00 -2.31 16.52
CA LEU A 22 64.57 -1.15 17.28
C LEU A 22 65.23 -1.18 18.66
N THR A 23 65.85 -0.07 19.06
CA THR A 23 66.31 0.17 20.43
C THR A 23 65.30 1.06 21.17
N ASP A 24 65.30 1.01 22.50
CA ASP A 24 64.52 1.93 23.37
C ASP A 24 62.99 1.88 23.21
N ASN A 25 62.34 0.79 23.65
CA ASN A 25 60.88 0.68 23.86
C ASN A 25 60.04 1.50 22.84
N PRO A 26 60.08 1.12 21.55
CA PRO A 26 59.59 1.97 20.47
C PRO A 26 58.10 2.24 20.58
N THR A 27 57.71 3.45 20.20
CA THR A 27 56.31 3.85 20.07
C THR A 27 55.84 3.62 18.64
N TYR A 28 54.60 3.13 18.49
CA TYR A 28 53.96 2.85 17.21
C TYR A 28 52.81 3.80 16.95
N ILE A 29 52.69 4.21 15.70
CA ILE A 29 51.60 5.04 15.19
C ILE A 29 50.74 4.16 14.27
N TRP A 30 49.43 4.20 14.49
CA TRP A 30 48.47 3.52 13.63
C TRP A 30 47.69 4.53 12.79
N TYR A 31 47.41 4.14 11.56
CA TYR A 31 46.63 4.92 10.62
C TYR A 31 45.43 4.11 10.14
N LYS A 32 44.28 4.79 9.99
CA LYS A 32 43.08 4.29 9.31
C LYS A 32 42.71 5.26 8.23
N ASN A 33 42.61 4.79 6.98
CA ASN A 33 42.34 5.61 5.81
C ASN A 33 43.30 6.81 5.72
N ARG A 34 44.58 6.57 6.00
CA ARG A 34 45.67 7.58 6.07
C ARG A 34 45.55 8.61 7.19
N GLN A 35 44.54 8.53 8.05
CA GLN A 35 44.40 9.40 9.22
C GLN A 35 44.99 8.70 10.46
N ARG A 36 45.79 9.44 11.24
CA ARG A 36 46.34 8.93 12.50
C ARG A 36 45.20 8.58 13.45
N LEU A 37 45.22 7.36 13.98
CA LEU A 37 44.32 6.96 15.06
C LEU A 37 44.80 7.62 16.35
N ASN A 38 43.98 8.48 16.95
CA ASN A 38 44.26 9.11 18.23
C ASN A 38 44.00 8.11 19.37
N ASN A 39 44.83 7.08 19.49
CA ASN A 39 44.81 6.20 20.66
C ASN A 39 45.78 6.74 21.73
N ARG A 40 45.40 6.64 23.01
CA ARG A 40 46.26 7.06 24.15
C ARG A 40 47.36 6.05 24.49
N ASN A 41 47.32 4.86 23.90
CA ASN A 41 48.27 3.76 24.14
C ASN A 41 49.04 3.46 22.85
N THR A 42 49.99 4.33 22.52
CA THR A 42 50.83 4.25 21.31
C THR A 42 52.05 3.33 21.50
N SER A 43 52.37 2.88 22.71
CA SER A 43 53.56 2.05 22.98
C SER A 43 53.46 0.59 22.51
N SER A 44 52.32 0.17 21.94
CA SER A 44 52.11 -1.20 21.49
C SER A 44 52.19 -1.33 19.98
N ASN A 45 52.97 -2.29 19.50
CA ASN A 45 52.95 -2.73 18.11
C ASN A 45 51.65 -3.49 17.74
N ILE A 46 50.69 -3.58 18.66
CA ILE A 46 49.42 -4.28 18.48
C ILE A 46 48.26 -3.28 18.56
N GLN A 47 47.37 -3.32 17.56
CA GLN A 47 46.09 -2.62 17.58
C GLN A 47 44.96 -3.65 17.60
N ILE A 48 44.13 -3.59 18.64
CA ILE A 48 42.98 -4.49 18.81
C ILE A 48 41.71 -3.73 18.45
N LEU A 49 40.98 -4.20 17.44
CA LEU A 49 39.63 -3.78 17.13
C LEU A 49 38.68 -4.77 17.81
N LYS A 50 37.99 -4.32 18.86
CA LYS A 50 37.05 -5.17 19.62
C LYS A 50 35.64 -4.97 19.09
N LEU A 51 34.90 -6.06 18.92
CA LEU A 51 33.51 -6.05 18.44
C LEU A 51 33.37 -5.20 17.17
N VAL A 52 34.13 -5.57 16.11
CA VAL A 52 34.23 -4.73 14.91
C VAL A 52 32.86 -4.41 14.33
N SER A 53 32.66 -3.16 13.91
CA SER A 53 31.44 -2.72 13.24
C SER A 53 31.68 -2.42 11.77
N SER A 54 30.62 -2.15 11.02
CA SER A 54 30.72 -1.65 9.64
C SER A 54 31.60 -0.39 9.52
N GLU A 55 31.72 0.41 10.59
CA GLU A 55 32.56 1.61 10.62
C GLU A 55 34.05 1.28 10.68
N ASP A 56 34.45 0.11 11.21
CA ASP A 56 35.85 -0.34 11.27
C ASP A 56 36.41 -0.79 9.93
N ARG A 57 35.57 -0.85 8.89
CA ARG A 57 36.03 -1.07 7.53
C ARG A 57 36.98 0.06 7.10
N GLY A 58 38.12 -0.31 6.52
CA GLY A 58 39.08 0.68 6.04
C GLY A 58 40.43 0.10 5.70
N ARG A 59 41.35 0.99 5.30
CA ARG A 59 42.74 0.66 5.03
C ARG A 59 43.60 1.05 6.23
N TYR A 60 44.30 0.09 6.80
CA TYR A 60 45.11 0.25 8.00
C TYR A 60 46.60 0.17 7.65
N SER A 61 47.40 1.04 8.24
CA SER A 61 48.86 0.95 8.21
C SER A 61 49.42 1.36 9.56
N CYS A 62 50.71 1.07 9.78
CA CYS A 62 51.41 1.48 10.98
C CYS A 62 52.80 2.02 10.65
N ALA A 63 53.35 2.85 11.52
CA ALA A 63 54.73 3.31 11.47
C ALA A 63 55.33 3.34 12.88
N VAL A 64 56.64 3.47 12.98
CA VAL A 64 57.31 3.77 14.24
C VAL A 64 57.36 5.30 14.39
N GLU A 65 57.11 5.80 15.59
CA GLU A 65 57.18 7.24 15.89
C GLU A 65 58.61 7.78 15.64
N GLY A 66 58.71 8.91 14.93
CA GLY A 66 59.98 9.47 14.45
C GLY A 66 60.51 8.83 13.16
N HIS A 67 59.83 7.81 12.63
CA HIS A 67 60.13 7.14 11.36
C HIS A 67 58.86 6.97 10.51
N GLU A 68 57.98 7.97 10.49
CA GLU A 68 56.68 7.96 9.80
C GLU A 68 56.81 7.72 8.29
N ASP A 69 57.90 8.18 7.70
CA ASP A 69 58.23 7.99 6.28
C ASP A 69 58.42 6.51 5.90
N PHE A 70 58.69 5.65 6.89
CA PHE A 70 58.84 4.20 6.73
C PHE A 70 57.58 3.45 7.20
N SER A 71 56.41 3.98 6.87
CA SER A 71 55.12 3.34 7.14
C SER A 71 55.00 1.97 6.45
N SER A 72 54.31 1.04 7.10
CA SER A 72 53.93 -0.24 6.51
C SER A 72 53.04 -0.04 5.28
N PRO A 73 52.98 -1.04 4.37
CA PRO A 73 51.93 -1.10 3.37
C PRO A 73 50.54 -1.03 4.01
N GLU A 74 49.59 -0.43 3.29
CA GLU A 74 48.20 -0.39 3.73
C GLU A 74 47.51 -1.75 3.53
N HIS A 75 46.85 -2.23 4.58
CA HIS A 75 46.08 -3.47 4.60
C HIS A 75 44.60 -3.18 4.79
N THR A 76 43.77 -3.72 3.90
CA THR A 76 42.32 -3.54 3.98
C THR A 76 41.70 -4.49 4.99
N VAL A 77 40.99 -3.94 5.96
CA VAL A 77 40.05 -4.67 6.83
C VAL A 77 38.67 -4.58 6.19
N ASN A 78 38.15 -5.72 5.74
CA ASN A 78 36.81 -5.81 5.15
C ASN A 78 35.84 -6.42 6.17
N VAL A 79 34.98 -5.60 6.76
CA VAL A 79 33.97 -6.05 7.72
C VAL A 79 32.69 -6.45 6.99
N GLN A 80 32.27 -7.70 7.14
CA GLN A 80 31.03 -8.24 6.62
C GLN A 80 29.92 -8.19 7.66
N TYR A 81 28.76 -7.71 7.26
CA TYR A 81 27.58 -7.49 8.09
C TYR A 81 26.30 -7.79 7.32
N GLY A 82 25.25 -8.15 8.06
CA GLY A 82 23.91 -8.33 7.52
C GLY A 82 23.28 -7.02 7.04
N PRO A 83 22.13 -7.06 6.36
CA PRO A 83 21.45 -5.85 5.89
C PRO A 83 21.09 -4.88 7.03
N LYS A 84 21.30 -3.58 6.80
CA LYS A 84 21.04 -2.47 7.70
C LYS A 84 20.29 -1.36 6.98
N ASN A 85 19.52 -0.56 7.73
CA ASN A 85 18.75 0.58 7.18
C ASN A 85 17.83 0.17 6.01
N THR A 86 17.23 -1.03 6.08
CA THR A 86 16.30 -1.49 5.04
C THR A 86 15.07 -0.59 4.99
N ALA A 87 14.77 -0.03 3.82
CA ALA A 87 13.70 0.94 3.63
C ALA A 87 12.93 0.71 2.33
N VAL A 88 11.65 1.05 2.34
CA VAL A 88 10.75 0.99 1.18
C VAL A 88 10.39 2.39 0.71
N SER A 89 10.35 2.56 -0.61
CA SER A 89 9.82 3.76 -1.27
C SER A 89 8.92 3.39 -2.45
N VAL A 90 8.14 4.35 -2.95
CA VAL A 90 7.14 4.15 -4.01
C VAL A 90 7.28 5.19 -5.12
N SER A 91 7.02 4.78 -6.36
CA SER A 91 6.90 5.66 -7.52
C SER A 91 5.70 5.24 -8.40
N PRO A 92 4.81 6.16 -8.82
CA PRO A 92 4.79 7.57 -8.44
C PRO A 92 4.45 7.77 -6.96
N SER A 93 4.90 8.88 -6.38
CA SER A 93 4.52 9.31 -5.03
C SER A 93 3.23 10.14 -5.09
N GLY A 94 2.41 10.08 -4.05
CA GLY A 94 1.18 10.87 -3.93
C GLY A 94 -0.08 10.03 -4.02
N GLU A 95 -1.17 10.62 -4.51
CA GLU A 95 -2.44 9.94 -4.69
C GLU A 95 -2.32 8.86 -5.77
N ILE A 96 -2.65 7.62 -5.41
CA ILE A 96 -2.65 6.48 -6.30
C ILE A 96 -4.09 6.17 -6.66
N MET A 97 -4.44 6.30 -7.94
CA MET A 97 -5.79 6.03 -8.43
C MET A 97 -5.95 4.55 -8.82
N GLU A 98 -7.15 4.00 -8.64
CA GLU A 98 -7.50 2.70 -9.20
C GLU A 98 -7.22 2.65 -10.72
N GLY A 99 -6.79 1.48 -11.19
CA GLY A 99 -6.39 1.25 -12.58
C GLY A 99 -5.00 1.77 -12.95
N SER A 100 -4.36 2.58 -12.11
CA SER A 100 -2.98 3.04 -12.33
C SER A 100 -1.95 1.94 -12.06
N SER A 101 -0.66 2.26 -12.24
CA SER A 101 0.44 1.37 -11.92
C SER A 101 1.44 2.07 -11.02
N LEU A 102 2.00 1.34 -10.07
CA LEU A 102 3.06 1.81 -9.18
C LEU A 102 4.21 0.80 -9.09
N THR A 103 5.36 1.27 -8.64
CA THR A 103 6.51 0.43 -8.32
C THR A 103 7.00 0.75 -6.92
N LEU A 104 7.12 -0.28 -6.10
CA LEU A 104 7.79 -0.24 -4.81
C LEU A 104 9.27 -0.58 -4.99
N PHE A 105 10.12 0.08 -4.22
CA PHE A 105 11.57 -0.08 -4.24
C PHE A 105 12.07 -0.37 -2.84
N CYS A 106 12.96 -1.35 -2.71
CA CYS A 106 13.61 -1.69 -1.46
C CYS A 106 15.09 -1.32 -1.53
N THR A 107 15.60 -0.64 -0.51
CA THR A 107 17.03 -0.30 -0.37
C THR A 107 17.54 -0.80 0.95
N SER A 108 18.78 -1.30 1.01
CA SER A 108 19.43 -1.73 2.24
C SER A 108 20.94 -1.64 2.10
N ASP A 109 21.64 -1.29 3.18
CA ASP A 109 23.11 -1.29 3.26
C ASP A 109 23.59 -2.64 3.81
N ALA A 110 24.41 -3.35 3.05
CA ALA A 110 24.91 -4.67 3.41
C ALA A 110 26.30 -4.93 2.82
N ASN A 111 27.12 -5.72 3.51
CA ASN A 111 28.38 -6.21 2.96
C ASN A 111 28.60 -7.70 3.33
N PRO A 112 28.63 -8.64 2.38
CA PRO A 112 28.43 -8.45 0.93
C PRO A 112 27.06 -7.85 0.59
N PRO A 113 26.87 -7.34 -0.65
CA PRO A 113 25.57 -6.81 -1.08
C PRO A 113 24.43 -7.80 -0.86
N VAL A 114 23.22 -7.27 -0.72
CA VAL A 114 21.99 -8.07 -0.59
C VAL A 114 21.87 -9.06 -1.75
N ASP A 115 21.66 -10.34 -1.43
CA ASP A 115 21.48 -11.41 -2.43
C ASP A 115 20.02 -11.62 -2.79
N LYS A 116 19.10 -11.36 -1.85
CA LYS A 116 17.68 -11.59 -2.01
C LYS A 116 16.84 -10.48 -1.36
N TYR A 117 15.85 -10.02 -2.13
CA TYR A 117 14.77 -9.17 -1.64
C TYR A 117 13.43 -9.91 -1.78
N THR A 118 12.63 -9.90 -0.72
CA THR A 118 11.30 -10.51 -0.70
C THR A 118 10.27 -9.48 -0.24
N TRP A 119 9.17 -9.34 -0.98
CA TRP A 119 8.10 -8.38 -0.70
C TRP A 119 6.94 -9.05 0.02
N TYR A 120 6.39 -8.36 1.00
CA TYR A 120 5.26 -8.82 1.78
C TYR A 120 4.21 -7.71 1.92
N LYS A 121 2.95 -8.12 2.07
CA LYS A 121 1.85 -7.27 2.51
C LYS A 121 1.44 -7.77 3.88
N LYS A 122 1.38 -6.92 4.91
CA LYS A 122 1.17 -7.37 6.31
C LYS A 122 -0.07 -8.26 6.51
N THR A 123 -1.11 -8.07 5.70
CA THR A 123 -2.36 -8.85 5.79
C THR A 123 -2.32 -10.19 5.05
N VAL A 124 -1.23 -10.50 4.35
CA VAL A 124 -1.08 -11.70 3.53
C VAL A 124 0.20 -12.42 3.94
N THR A 125 0.09 -13.69 4.31
CA THR A 125 1.23 -14.48 4.81
C THR A 125 2.21 -14.86 3.70
N SER A 126 1.75 -14.99 2.46
CA SER A 126 2.61 -15.35 1.33
C SER A 126 3.38 -14.14 0.78
N PRO A 127 4.61 -14.35 0.28
CA PRO A 127 5.34 -13.34 -0.46
C PRO A 127 4.54 -12.82 -1.65
N LYS A 128 4.59 -11.51 -1.88
CA LYS A 128 3.95 -10.83 -3.01
C LYS A 128 4.83 -10.83 -4.25
N ALA A 129 6.14 -10.67 -4.06
CA ALA A 129 7.12 -10.64 -5.13
C ALA A 129 8.54 -10.88 -4.60
N SER A 130 9.47 -11.06 -5.52
CA SER A 130 10.91 -11.11 -5.23
C SER A 130 11.65 -10.11 -6.12
N GLY A 131 12.83 -9.69 -5.66
CA GLY A 131 13.67 -8.71 -6.33
C GLY A 131 13.55 -7.32 -5.71
N GLN A 132 14.52 -6.46 -6.01
CA GLN A 132 14.65 -5.14 -5.39
C GLN A 132 13.46 -4.20 -5.69
N ARG A 133 12.70 -4.50 -6.75
CA ARG A 133 11.56 -3.72 -7.23
C ARG A 133 10.33 -4.62 -7.32
N TYR A 134 9.18 -4.10 -6.91
CA TYR A 134 7.90 -4.76 -7.07
C TYR A 134 6.90 -3.84 -7.75
N SER A 135 6.53 -4.17 -8.98
CA SER A 135 5.58 -3.40 -9.77
C SER A 135 4.18 -3.99 -9.65
N ILE A 136 3.22 -3.12 -9.35
CA ILE A 136 1.78 -3.45 -9.31
C ILE A 136 1.12 -2.67 -10.43
N THR A 137 0.52 -3.37 -11.37
CA THR A 137 -0.19 -2.79 -12.52
C THR A 137 -1.69 -2.93 -12.35
N ASN A 138 -2.46 -1.97 -12.87
CA ASN A 138 -3.93 -1.99 -12.79
C ASN A 138 -4.42 -2.13 -11.34
N ILE A 139 -3.84 -1.31 -10.45
CA ILE A 139 -4.03 -1.41 -9.01
C ILE A 139 -5.48 -1.22 -8.59
N ARG A 140 -5.93 -1.96 -7.57
CA ARG A 140 -7.32 -1.92 -7.06
C ARG A 140 -7.39 -1.50 -5.61
N SER A 141 -8.58 -1.12 -5.14
CA SER A 141 -8.79 -0.79 -3.72
C SER A 141 -8.36 -1.91 -2.77
N GLU A 142 -8.49 -3.18 -3.15
CA GLU A 142 -8.04 -4.32 -2.33
C GLU A 142 -6.52 -4.41 -2.21
N ASP A 143 -5.77 -3.78 -3.13
CA ASP A 143 -4.31 -3.70 -3.04
C ASP A 143 -3.85 -2.72 -1.96
N SER A 144 -4.73 -1.84 -1.46
CA SER A 144 -4.42 -0.96 -0.32
C SER A 144 -3.93 -1.77 0.88
N GLY A 145 -2.89 -1.27 1.56
CA GLY A 145 -2.32 -1.94 2.72
C GLY A 145 -0.88 -1.55 3.02
N GLU A 146 -0.36 -2.10 4.11
CA GLU A 146 1.02 -1.93 4.53
C GLU A 146 1.93 -2.95 3.84
N TYR A 147 2.89 -2.46 3.06
CA TYR A 147 3.89 -3.25 2.35
C TYR A 147 5.27 -3.09 3.00
N TYR A 148 6.01 -4.17 3.11
CA TYR A 148 7.40 -4.15 3.56
C TYR A 148 8.23 -5.13 2.74
N CYS A 149 9.55 -4.92 2.74
CA CYS A 149 10.49 -5.85 2.13
C CYS A 149 11.41 -6.45 3.20
N GLU A 150 11.78 -7.70 3.00
CA GLU A 150 12.91 -8.35 3.66
C GLU A 150 14.12 -8.29 2.73
N ALA A 151 15.23 -7.75 3.21
CA ALA A 151 16.53 -7.85 2.56
C ALA A 151 17.37 -8.91 3.27
N GLU A 152 18.05 -9.76 2.51
CA GLU A 152 18.88 -10.85 3.02
C GLU A 152 20.26 -10.83 2.37
N ASN A 153 21.29 -11.21 3.13
CA ASN A 153 22.56 -11.65 2.58
C ASN A 153 23.07 -12.85 3.40
N GLY A 154 24.18 -13.46 2.98
CA GLY A 154 24.82 -14.56 3.74
C GLY A 154 25.32 -14.21 5.16
N ARG A 155 25.03 -13.02 5.70
CA ARG A 155 25.33 -12.59 7.07
C ARG A 155 24.08 -12.33 7.91
N GLY A 156 22.89 -12.24 7.30
CA GLY A 156 21.63 -12.10 8.02
C GLY A 156 20.54 -11.49 7.14
N SER A 157 19.40 -11.19 7.75
CA SER A 157 18.28 -10.51 7.09
C SER A 157 17.76 -9.35 7.95
N MET A 158 17.12 -8.38 7.28
CA MET A 158 16.45 -7.27 7.93
C MET A 158 15.19 -6.86 7.17
N ASN A 159 14.07 -6.81 7.89
CA ASN A 159 12.81 -6.26 7.40
C ASN A 159 12.85 -4.73 7.41
N SER A 160 12.27 -4.11 6.37
CA SER A 160 12.01 -2.68 6.37
C SER A 160 10.89 -2.31 7.34
N THR A 161 10.80 -1.02 7.64
CA THR A 161 9.52 -0.45 8.10
C THR A 161 8.47 -0.61 7.00
N ALA A 162 7.21 -0.73 7.40
CA ALA A 162 6.13 -0.90 6.45
C ALA A 162 5.67 0.45 5.88
N LEU A 163 5.43 0.49 4.58
CA LEU A 163 4.88 1.62 3.85
C LEU A 163 3.40 1.40 3.58
N MET A 164 2.56 2.35 4.01
CA MET A 164 1.13 2.35 3.76
C MET A 164 0.84 2.82 2.32
N ILE A 165 0.21 1.97 1.52
CA ILE A 165 -0.29 2.29 0.18
C ILE A 165 -1.81 2.43 0.24
N THR A 166 -2.33 3.60 -0.13
CA THR A 166 -3.77 3.88 -0.19
C THR A 166 -4.18 4.14 -1.63
N VAL A 167 -5.16 3.37 -2.11
CA VAL A 167 -5.68 3.48 -3.48
C VAL A 167 -7.00 4.23 -3.44
N ALA A 168 -7.08 5.35 -4.15
CA ALA A 168 -8.28 6.15 -4.30
C ALA A 168 -9.16 5.59 -5.42
N GLY A 169 -10.46 5.48 -5.16
CA GLY A 169 -11.44 4.97 -6.13
C GLY A 169 -11.58 5.85 -7.36
N GLU A 170 -12.01 5.26 -8.46
CA GLU A 170 -12.30 5.97 -9.70
C GLU A 170 -13.43 7.01 -9.47
N LYS A 171 -13.18 8.30 -9.78
CA LYS A 171 -14.24 9.33 -9.73
C LYS A 171 -15.23 9.06 -10.85
N ILE A 172 -16.35 8.41 -10.56
CA ILE A 172 -17.38 8.25 -11.59
C ILE A 172 -18.08 9.59 -11.84
N LEU A 173 -17.72 10.25 -12.94
CA LEU A 173 -18.29 11.52 -13.36
C LEU A 173 -19.69 11.30 -13.99
N PHE A 174 -20.69 10.91 -13.21
CA PHE A 174 -22.08 10.75 -13.69
C PHE A 174 -22.88 12.07 -13.80
N ILE A 175 -22.24 13.23 -13.92
CA ILE A 175 -22.94 14.52 -13.72
C ILE A 175 -23.41 15.20 -15.02
N THR A 176 -22.92 14.82 -16.21
CA THR A 176 -23.32 15.56 -17.43
C THR A 176 -24.56 14.98 -18.12
N ALA A 177 -24.77 13.66 -18.06
CA ALA A 177 -25.91 13.03 -18.73
C ALA A 177 -27.25 13.27 -17.98
N SER A 178 -27.25 13.23 -16.64
CA SER A 178 -28.46 13.40 -15.83
C SER A 178 -29.00 14.84 -15.85
N VAL A 179 -28.11 15.83 -15.86
CA VAL A 179 -28.51 17.26 -15.96
C VAL A 179 -29.00 17.58 -17.38
N GLY A 180 -28.33 17.04 -18.41
CA GLY A 180 -28.79 17.20 -19.80
C GLY A 180 -30.17 16.59 -20.05
N ILE A 181 -30.40 15.37 -19.56
CA ILE A 181 -31.69 14.67 -19.69
C ILE A 181 -32.78 15.41 -18.92
N THR A 182 -32.52 15.88 -17.70
CA THR A 182 -33.54 16.62 -16.92
C THR A 182 -33.93 17.95 -17.57
N VAL A 183 -32.98 18.69 -18.16
CA VAL A 183 -33.29 19.93 -18.89
C VAL A 183 -34.11 19.66 -20.16
N VAL A 184 -33.74 18.65 -20.96
CA VAL A 184 -34.49 18.29 -22.17
C VAL A 184 -35.91 17.83 -21.80
N VAL A 185 -36.06 17.03 -20.74
CA VAL A 185 -37.37 16.58 -20.23
C VAL A 185 -38.20 17.76 -19.71
N LEU A 186 -37.61 18.77 -19.08
CA LEU A 186 -38.34 19.98 -18.68
C LEU A 186 -38.79 20.81 -19.88
N LEU A 187 -37.95 20.95 -20.92
CA LEU A 187 -38.30 21.69 -22.14
C LEU A 187 -39.44 21.03 -22.92
N ILE A 188 -39.42 19.70 -23.08
CA ILE A 188 -40.52 18.99 -23.74
C ILE A 188 -41.84 19.11 -22.96
N ILE A 189 -41.80 19.14 -21.61
CA ILE A 189 -43.01 19.33 -20.79
C ILE A 189 -43.57 20.74 -21.00
N LEU A 190 -42.70 21.76 -21.07
CA LEU A 190 -43.11 23.14 -21.37
C LEU A 190 -43.67 23.28 -22.79
N CYS A 191 -43.07 22.63 -23.79
CA CYS A 191 -43.59 22.62 -25.16
C CYS A 191 -44.96 21.95 -25.25
N LEU A 192 -45.14 20.78 -24.61
CA LEU A 192 -46.42 20.06 -24.62
C LEU A 192 -47.51 20.83 -23.88
N SER A 193 -47.21 21.43 -22.73
CA SER A 193 -48.17 22.27 -22.00
C SER A 193 -48.57 23.52 -22.80
N GLY A 194 -47.63 24.19 -23.46
CA GLY A 194 -47.91 25.29 -24.38
C GLY A 194 -48.77 24.86 -25.58
N PHE A 195 -48.49 23.70 -26.18
CA PHE A 195 -49.24 23.17 -27.31
C PHE A 195 -50.68 22.78 -26.93
N ILE A 196 -50.87 22.15 -25.76
CA ILE A 196 -52.20 21.85 -25.20
C ILE A 196 -52.98 23.13 -24.94
N TRP A 197 -52.33 24.16 -24.40
CA TRP A 197 -52.95 25.47 -24.15
C TRP A 197 -53.35 26.18 -25.46
N PHE A 198 -52.52 26.09 -26.50
CA PHE A 198 -52.80 26.64 -27.83
C PHE A 198 -53.98 25.92 -28.51
N ARG A 199 -54.04 24.59 -28.44
CA ARG A 199 -55.20 23.81 -28.92
C ARG A 199 -56.48 24.18 -28.20
N LYS A 200 -56.43 24.38 -26.87
CA LYS A 200 -57.56 24.81 -26.05
C LYS A 200 -58.02 26.25 -26.37
N ARG A 201 -57.11 27.11 -26.85
CA ARG A 201 -57.44 28.47 -27.31
C ARG A 201 -58.03 28.46 -28.73
N SER A 202 -57.50 27.60 -29.62
CA SER A 202 -58.05 27.42 -30.97
C SER A 202 -59.46 26.81 -30.94
N SER A 203 -59.76 25.92 -29.98
CA SER A 203 -61.11 25.38 -29.81
C SER A 203 -62.13 26.40 -29.28
N LYS A 204 -61.70 27.60 -28.88
CA LYS A 204 -62.58 28.70 -28.46
C LYS A 204 -62.92 29.69 -29.59
N SER A 205 -62.37 29.51 -30.80
CA SER A 205 -62.51 30.47 -31.91
C SER A 205 -63.45 30.01 -33.04
N THR A 206 -64.19 28.92 -32.89
CA THR A 206 -65.15 28.46 -33.91
C THR A 206 -66.45 27.98 -33.25
N SER A 207 -67.19 28.92 -32.66
CA SER A 207 -68.62 28.74 -32.37
C SER A 207 -69.27 30.10 -32.05
N GLU A 208 -69.42 30.96 -33.05
CA GLU A 208 -70.39 32.06 -32.99
C GLU A 208 -71.47 31.83 -34.06
N THR A 209 -72.73 31.82 -33.59
CA THR A 209 -74.00 32.07 -34.30
C THR A 209 -74.70 30.92 -35.05
N LYS A 210 -75.62 30.22 -34.36
CA LYS A 210 -76.96 29.90 -34.90
C LYS A 210 -78.00 29.52 -33.82
N ASP A 211 -78.89 30.48 -33.57
CA ASP A 211 -80.31 30.41 -33.22
C ASP A 211 -80.88 29.67 -31.98
N LYS A 212 -82.01 30.26 -31.54
CA LYS A 212 -82.73 30.21 -30.26
C LYS A 212 -83.75 29.07 -30.12
N ALA A 213 -84.10 28.85 -28.84
CA ALA A 213 -85.31 28.25 -28.24
C ALA A 213 -85.44 26.72 -28.39
N ASP A 214 -85.83 25.92 -27.39
CA ASP A 214 -86.75 26.15 -26.27
C ASP A 214 -86.56 25.08 -25.16
N ASP A 215 -87.04 25.44 -23.96
CA ASP A 215 -87.54 24.65 -22.82
C ASP A 215 -86.70 23.61 -22.03
N GLY A 216 -86.82 23.67 -20.70
CA GLY A 216 -86.62 22.48 -19.84
C GLY A 216 -85.88 22.58 -18.49
N LEU A 217 -86.18 23.57 -17.66
CA LEU A 217 -86.24 23.59 -16.18
C LEU A 217 -85.51 22.55 -15.26
N LYS A 218 -84.89 23.13 -14.20
CA LYS A 218 -84.54 22.64 -12.81
C LYS A 218 -83.21 21.91 -12.60
N ASP A 219 -82.53 21.98 -11.45
CA ASP A 219 -82.28 22.94 -10.34
C ASP A 219 -81.28 22.22 -9.39
N SER A 220 -80.44 22.99 -8.69
CA SER A 220 -79.81 22.71 -7.37
C SER A 220 -78.90 21.47 -7.19
N MET A 221 -77.57 21.63 -7.09
CA MET A 221 -76.74 21.98 -5.90
C MET A 221 -76.36 20.78 -4.98
N TYR A 222 -75.07 20.44 -5.03
CA TYR A 222 -74.15 19.97 -3.97
C TYR A 222 -74.72 19.47 -2.63
N VAL A 223 -74.32 18.27 -2.18
CA VAL A 223 -73.22 17.97 -1.23
C VAL A 223 -73.23 16.48 -0.86
N ASN A 224 -72.02 15.93 -0.74
CA ASN A 224 -71.64 14.59 -0.31
C ASN A 224 -72.13 14.16 1.09
N LEU A 225 -72.01 12.85 1.30
CA LEU A 225 -71.55 12.17 2.52
C LEU A 225 -72.59 11.22 3.12
N SER A 226 -72.32 9.92 3.06
CA SER A 226 -72.18 9.10 4.27
C SER A 226 -71.92 7.63 3.96
N SER A 227 -71.35 7.02 4.97
CA SER A 227 -70.55 5.80 4.97
C SER A 227 -71.26 4.67 5.71
N ARG A 228 -70.92 3.43 5.35
CA ARG A 228 -71.02 2.15 6.11
C ARG A 228 -72.43 1.56 6.35
N ILE A 229 -72.62 0.26 6.09
CA ILE A 229 -72.50 -0.89 7.02
C ILE A 229 -73.13 -2.18 6.40
N MET A 230 -72.38 -3.29 6.54
CA MET A 230 -72.66 -4.75 6.58
C MET A 230 -74.02 -5.40 6.18
N ARG A 231 -73.97 -6.61 5.57
CA ARG A 231 -74.06 -7.98 6.19
C ARG A 231 -74.12 -9.07 5.08
N SER A 232 -73.27 -10.12 5.12
CA SER A 232 -73.52 -11.53 5.57
C SER A 232 -74.43 -12.34 4.61
N SER A 233 -74.29 -13.64 4.26
CA SER A 233 -73.37 -14.78 4.47
C SER A 233 -73.90 -15.94 3.60
N THR A 234 -73.03 -16.86 3.14
CA THR A 234 -73.23 -18.34 2.99
C THR A 234 -72.03 -18.90 2.21
N ALA A 235 -71.63 -20.17 2.27
CA ALA A 235 -71.23 -21.09 3.33
C ALA A 235 -70.54 -22.29 2.60
N GLN A 236 -69.48 -22.84 3.22
CA GLN A 236 -68.85 -24.17 2.99
C GLN A 236 -68.18 -24.45 1.62
N THR A 237 -67.01 -25.10 1.53
CA THR A 237 -66.67 -26.41 2.12
C THR A 237 -65.16 -26.71 2.07
N LYS A 238 -64.70 -27.44 3.11
CA LYS A 238 -63.70 -28.53 3.14
C LYS A 238 -62.18 -28.28 3.19
N THR A 239 -61.70 -28.69 4.36
CA THR A 239 -60.37 -29.03 4.91
C THR A 239 -59.53 -30.00 4.09
N THR A 240 -58.19 -29.87 4.15
CA THR A 240 -57.31 -30.89 4.76
C THR A 240 -55.91 -30.31 5.03
N ASP A 241 -55.49 -30.34 6.29
CA ASP A 241 -54.10 -30.20 6.74
C ASP A 241 -53.32 -31.49 6.45
N THR A 242 -52.02 -31.37 6.18
CA THR A 242 -51.00 -32.28 6.72
C THR A 242 -49.67 -31.54 6.84
N VAL A 243 -49.19 -31.47 8.08
CA VAL A 243 -47.79 -31.26 8.48
C VAL A 243 -47.11 -32.62 8.40
N ASP A 244 -45.86 -32.69 7.91
CA ASP A 244 -44.91 -33.64 8.49
C ASP A 244 -43.46 -33.13 8.40
N ASP A 245 -42.76 -33.39 9.50
CA ASP A 245 -41.37 -33.09 9.79
C ASP A 245 -40.44 -34.13 9.14
N GLY A 246 -39.16 -33.77 8.97
CA GLY A 246 -38.13 -34.69 8.49
C GLY A 246 -36.74 -34.29 8.94
N HIS A 247 -36.34 -34.79 10.10
CA HIS A 247 -35.01 -34.69 10.72
C HIS A 247 -34.14 -35.91 10.36
N GLY A 248 -32.82 -35.74 10.39
CA GLY A 248 -31.80 -36.81 10.44
C GLY A 248 -31.05 -37.05 9.12
N ASP A 249 -29.76 -37.36 9.07
CA ASP A 249 -28.68 -37.43 10.05
C ASP A 249 -27.38 -37.77 9.28
N SER A 250 -26.24 -37.82 9.96
CA SER A 250 -24.99 -38.54 9.62
C SER A 250 -23.83 -37.85 8.84
N ASN A 251 -22.78 -37.55 9.61
CA ASN A 251 -21.32 -37.62 9.27
C ASN A 251 -20.86 -39.11 9.31
N PRO A 252 -19.58 -39.56 9.18
CA PRO A 252 -18.27 -38.93 8.85
C PRO A 252 -17.35 -39.77 7.90
N ILE A 253 -16.09 -39.32 7.67
CA ILE A 253 -14.79 -40.07 7.76
C ILE A 253 -13.69 -39.68 6.73
N TYR A 254 -12.56 -39.19 7.29
CA TYR A 254 -11.10 -39.33 6.96
C TYR A 254 -10.53 -39.23 5.52
N ASN A 255 -9.43 -38.47 5.32
CA ASN A 255 -8.05 -38.96 5.55
C ASN A 255 -6.93 -37.93 5.23
N ASN A 256 -5.78 -38.18 5.87
CA ASN A 256 -4.48 -37.50 5.80
C ASN A 256 -3.76 -37.53 4.44
N LEU A 257 -2.94 -36.51 4.17
CA LEU A 257 -1.51 -36.59 3.80
C LEU A 257 -0.85 -35.22 4.02
#